data_AF-B7RMT3-F1
#
_entry.id   AF-B7RMT3-F1
#
_cell.length_a   1.000
_cell.length_b   1.000
_cell.length_c   1.000
_cell.angle_alpha   90.00
_cell.angle_beta   90.00
_cell.angle_gamma   90.00
#
_symmetry.space_group_name_H-M   'P 1'
#
loop_
_entity.id
_entity.type
_entity.pdbx_description
1 polymer ?
#
loop_
_entity_poly.entity_id
_entity_poly.type
_entity_poly.pdbx_seq_one_letter_code
_entity_poly.pdbx_strand_id
1 'polypeptide(L)'
;MKPATLAVVVPSVAVLATLVVCALFAGWLAPYDPLSQNLINALQGPSADHWLGTDDLGRDVLSRMIFGSRIAVIAACEATGLAVLIGVPVGLFIGYRGGWWDWITMRIVEGIVSIPGIMVAIVIIAILGTGLHRAMFALGILYSTAFLRLARSIVLTEREEVYVKFARVIGASSSRILIRHIFLNIAPPLIVQVTLTVGAVLLAEAGLSFIGIGVQPPQASWGTMLNTAAAYMELNAFLAVPPGLAIVLTVLAVNLLGDVLRDSIGRGVRVPASAPSKPAAQVRVAAGTSIAARPDDALLVEGLEVMVSPKDGGEVPVVTNMSFRIARGETLGLFGESRSGKTVTGLGLMGSIGAGGWITRGRMMLDGTDLLRLTPAQLEKARGNDVAMVFQDPTTSLNPSMTVEQIITEPMKVHSQMARQERRQKAAELLRLVNLPETHLPRYPNEFSGGQRQRIAIAAALALQPKLIVLDEPVSALDVSTQNQIINLLYERRDALGMSYLLIAYDLALVHHISDRIAVMYLGHIVEEGPADRVYHRPAHPYTKALLDAVPLLDPARQRARRSERRAAAADDLPRAADAGCPYRNRCAFAMERCHRHAPPALPVDGGGTAQCFLVDAHRAGVSAPEAEVLV
;
A
#
# COMPACT_ATOMS: atom_id res chain seq x y z
N MET A 1 -12.50 -19.00 18.83
CA MET A 1 -11.03 -19.12 19.01
C MET A 1 -10.68 -20.59 19.14
N LYS A 2 -9.50 -21.02 18.68
CA LYS A 2 -9.06 -22.42 18.85
C LYS A 2 -8.84 -22.72 20.35
N PRO A 3 -9.08 -23.95 20.83
CA PRO A 3 -8.92 -24.31 22.25
C PRO A 3 -7.49 -24.05 22.76
N ALA A 4 -6.47 -24.24 21.92
CA ALA A 4 -5.08 -23.91 22.24
C ALA A 4 -4.85 -22.41 22.51
N THR A 5 -5.55 -21.53 21.78
CA THR A 5 -5.47 -20.07 22.00
C THR A 5 -6.15 -19.68 23.32
N LEU A 6 -7.27 -20.31 23.66
CA LEU A 6 -7.97 -20.09 24.94
C LEU A 6 -7.10 -20.50 26.14
N ALA A 7 -6.33 -21.58 26.02
CA ALA A 7 -5.44 -22.07 27.08
C ALA A 7 -4.33 -21.07 27.44
N VAL A 8 -3.94 -20.18 26.52
CA VAL A 8 -2.94 -19.13 26.77
C VAL A 8 -3.60 -17.82 27.19
N VAL A 9 -4.71 -17.43 26.54
CA VAL A 9 -5.37 -16.13 26.81
C VAL A 9 -5.95 -16.07 28.21
N VAL A 10 -6.65 -17.11 28.66
CA VAL A 10 -7.33 -17.09 29.97
C VAL A 10 -6.34 -16.85 31.13
N PRO A 11 -5.22 -17.59 31.28
CA PRO A 11 -4.28 -17.32 32.35
C PRO A 11 -3.58 -15.97 32.20
N SER A 12 -3.19 -15.56 30.99
CA SER A 12 -2.58 -14.24 30.76
C SER A 12 -3.51 -13.10 31.17
N VAL A 13 -4.79 -13.17 30.77
CA VAL A 13 -5.80 -12.17 31.16
C VAL A 13 -6.04 -12.19 32.67
N ALA A 14 -6.09 -13.36 33.30
CA ALA A 14 -6.26 -13.47 34.75
C ALA A 14 -5.11 -12.81 35.52
N VAL A 15 -3.86 -13.03 35.11
CA VAL A 15 -2.67 -12.41 35.72
C VAL A 15 -2.73 -10.88 35.59
N LEU A 16 -3.00 -10.37 34.38
CA LEU A 16 -3.06 -8.93 34.13
C LEU A 16 -4.27 -8.27 34.82
N ALA A 17 -5.41 -8.93 34.87
CA ALA A 17 -6.58 -8.45 35.61
C ALA A 17 -6.28 -8.38 37.12
N THR A 18 -5.61 -9.40 37.67
CA THR A 18 -5.18 -9.39 39.07
C THR A 18 -4.21 -8.24 39.33
N LEU A 19 -3.24 -8.00 38.44
CA LEU A 19 -2.32 -6.87 38.53
C LEU A 19 -3.06 -5.53 38.58
N VAL A 20 -4.01 -5.32 37.66
CA VAL A 20 -4.80 -4.08 37.60
C VAL A 20 -5.67 -3.90 38.84
N VAL A 21 -6.29 -4.98 39.34
CA VAL A 21 -7.08 -4.96 40.58
C VAL A 21 -6.21 -4.61 41.78
N CYS A 22 -5.04 -5.23 41.93
CA CYS A 22 -4.06 -4.90 42.97
C CYS A 22 -3.61 -3.43 42.88
N ALA A 23 -3.35 -2.91 41.67
CA ALA A 23 -2.91 -1.54 41.47
C ALA A 23 -3.99 -0.51 41.85
N LEU A 24 -5.24 -0.73 41.42
CA LEU A 24 -6.37 0.17 41.67
C LEU A 24 -6.80 0.13 43.14
N PHE A 25 -6.98 -1.06 43.70
CA PHE A 25 -7.53 -1.27 45.04
C PHE A 25 -6.47 -1.56 46.09
N ALA A 26 -5.21 -1.14 45.88
CA ALA A 26 -4.10 -1.41 46.78
C ALA A 26 -4.40 -1.04 48.25
N GLY A 27 -5.04 0.12 48.47
CA GLY A 27 -5.37 0.58 49.82
C GLY A 27 -6.47 -0.22 50.53
N TRP A 28 -7.21 -1.06 49.82
CA TRP A 28 -8.24 -1.96 50.40
C TRP A 28 -7.78 -3.41 50.44
N LEU A 29 -6.91 -3.81 49.52
CA LEU A 29 -6.41 -5.19 49.40
C LEU A 29 -5.20 -5.47 50.28
N ALA A 30 -4.39 -4.45 50.59
CA ALA A 30 -3.22 -4.62 51.44
C ALA A 30 -3.63 -4.95 52.89
N PRO A 31 -3.17 -6.08 53.47
CA PRO A 31 -3.49 -6.43 54.85
C PRO A 31 -2.95 -5.43 55.88
N TYR A 32 -1.82 -4.79 55.58
CA TYR A 32 -1.13 -3.83 56.43
C TYR A 32 -0.80 -2.55 55.65
N ASP A 33 -0.53 -1.45 56.37
CA ASP A 33 0.07 -0.27 55.76
C ASP A 33 1.47 -0.64 55.22
N PRO A 34 1.77 -0.46 53.93
CA PRO A 34 3.07 -0.81 53.33
C PRO A 34 4.27 -0.09 53.95
N LEU A 35 4.03 0.98 54.73
CA LEU A 35 5.04 1.75 55.43
C LEU A 35 5.15 1.41 56.93
N SER A 36 4.24 0.60 57.47
CA SER A 36 4.25 0.22 58.90
C SER A 36 5.45 -0.68 59.22
N GLN A 37 6.26 -0.26 60.19
CA GLN A 37 7.53 -0.91 60.55
C GLN A 37 7.40 -1.65 61.88
N ASN A 38 8.01 -2.84 61.96
CA ASN A 38 8.12 -3.59 63.20
C ASN A 38 9.45 -4.35 63.24
N LEU A 39 10.48 -3.70 63.81
CA LEU A 39 11.84 -4.22 63.87
C LEU A 39 11.97 -5.56 64.62
N ILE A 40 11.02 -5.90 65.49
CA ILE A 40 11.00 -7.20 66.19
C ILE A 40 10.81 -8.34 65.19
N ASN A 41 9.98 -8.10 64.18
CA ASN A 41 9.67 -9.06 63.14
C ASN A 41 10.52 -8.81 61.88
N ALA A 42 11.69 -8.16 61.96
CA ALA A 42 12.51 -7.89 60.78
C ALA A 42 13.04 -9.18 60.14
N LEU A 43 13.06 -9.23 58.80
CA LEU A 43 13.55 -10.36 57.99
C LEU A 43 12.85 -11.70 58.28
N GLN A 44 11.61 -11.68 58.76
CA GLN A 44 10.85 -12.88 59.06
C GLN A 44 10.45 -13.61 57.76
N GLY A 45 10.58 -14.93 57.74
CA GLY A 45 10.02 -15.76 56.68
C GLY A 45 8.48 -15.79 56.70
N PRO A 46 7.84 -16.49 55.74
CA PRO A 46 6.39 -16.65 55.69
C PRO A 46 5.81 -17.14 57.02
N SER A 47 4.79 -16.44 57.51
CA SER A 47 4.08 -16.75 58.75
C SER A 47 2.56 -16.52 58.58
N ALA A 48 1.77 -16.92 59.58
CA ALA A 48 0.32 -16.72 59.56
C ALA A 48 -0.06 -15.22 59.56
N ASP A 49 0.72 -14.40 60.26
CA ASP A 49 0.52 -12.94 60.32
C ASP A 49 1.09 -12.25 59.07
N HIS A 50 2.19 -12.77 58.51
CA HIS A 50 2.84 -12.22 57.31
C HIS A 50 3.01 -13.30 56.25
N TRP A 51 2.01 -13.42 55.36
CA TRP A 51 1.93 -14.54 54.38
C TRP A 51 3.16 -14.67 53.47
N LEU A 52 3.80 -13.55 53.13
CA LEU A 52 5.03 -13.53 52.34
C LEU A 52 6.26 -13.10 53.16
N GLY A 53 6.14 -13.06 54.49
CA GLY A 53 7.17 -12.58 55.40
C GLY A 53 7.27 -11.05 55.44
N THR A 54 8.36 -10.58 56.06
CA THR A 54 8.62 -9.16 56.32
C THR A 54 10.00 -8.75 55.83
N ASP A 55 10.16 -7.48 55.45
CA ASP A 55 11.45 -6.93 55.01
C ASP A 55 12.39 -6.56 56.17
N ASP A 56 13.51 -5.93 55.84
CA ASP A 56 14.56 -5.48 56.76
C ASP A 56 14.08 -4.54 57.87
N LEU A 57 12.97 -3.83 57.65
CA LEU A 57 12.34 -2.95 58.64
C LEU A 57 11.09 -3.58 59.26
N GLY A 58 10.85 -4.88 59.01
CA GLY A 58 9.68 -5.59 59.48
C GLY A 58 8.38 -5.20 58.78
N ARG A 59 8.45 -4.60 57.58
CA ARG A 59 7.26 -4.23 56.81
C ARG A 59 6.75 -5.45 56.05
N ASP A 60 5.42 -5.60 55.98
CA ASP A 60 4.78 -6.76 55.31
C ASP A 60 5.07 -6.81 53.79
N VAL A 61 5.67 -7.91 53.33
CA VAL A 61 6.10 -8.06 51.92
C VAL A 61 4.90 -8.09 50.97
N LEU A 62 3.77 -8.71 51.36
CA LEU A 62 2.58 -8.81 50.52
C LEU A 62 1.94 -7.43 50.28
N SER A 63 1.77 -6.65 51.34
CA SER A 63 1.26 -5.27 51.27
C SER A 63 2.14 -4.41 50.37
N ARG A 64 3.47 -4.53 50.50
CA ARG A 64 4.43 -3.85 49.61
C ARG A 64 4.32 -4.31 48.16
N MET A 65 4.12 -5.60 47.89
CA MET A 65 3.92 -6.09 46.52
C MET A 65 2.67 -5.52 45.86
N ILE A 66 1.56 -5.44 46.61
CA ILE A 66 0.30 -4.88 46.13
C ILE A 66 0.49 -3.41 45.77
N PHE A 67 1.14 -2.61 46.62
CA PHE A 67 1.47 -1.22 46.28
C PHE A 67 2.50 -1.12 45.14
N GLY A 68 3.45 -2.05 45.05
CA GLY A 68 4.41 -2.14 43.95
C GLY A 68 3.73 -2.41 42.60
N SER A 69 2.61 -3.13 42.57
CA SER A 69 1.84 -3.33 41.33
C SER A 69 1.30 -2.03 40.75
N ARG A 70 0.97 -1.05 41.61
CA ARG A 70 0.55 0.29 41.17
C ARG A 70 1.69 1.02 40.45
N ILE A 71 2.90 0.96 41.00
CA ILE A 71 4.10 1.53 40.36
C ILE A 71 4.34 0.87 39.01
N ALA A 72 4.28 -0.47 38.94
CA ALA A 72 4.47 -1.22 37.70
C ALA A 72 3.47 -0.81 36.60
N VAL A 73 2.19 -0.67 36.93
CA VAL A 73 1.15 -0.23 35.98
C VAL A 73 1.37 1.21 35.53
N ILE A 74 1.65 2.14 36.44
CA ILE A 74 1.94 3.54 36.11
C ILE A 74 3.16 3.61 35.17
N ALA A 75 4.23 2.91 35.51
CA ALA A 75 5.44 2.84 34.72
C ALA A 75 5.19 2.37 33.29
N ALA A 76 4.51 1.21 33.15
CA ALA A 76 4.15 0.64 31.87
C ALA A 76 3.31 1.59 31.01
N CYS A 77 2.29 2.22 31.61
CA CYS A 77 1.40 3.14 30.90
C CYS A 77 2.10 4.43 30.46
N GLU A 78 2.88 5.06 31.34
CA GLU A 78 3.54 6.34 31.05
C GLU A 78 4.61 6.19 29.97
N ALA A 79 5.58 5.29 30.17
CA ALA A 79 6.68 5.15 29.23
C ALA A 79 6.21 4.60 27.88
N THR A 80 5.36 3.57 27.87
CA THR A 80 4.86 2.98 26.61
C THR A 80 3.90 3.92 25.89
N GLY A 81 3.00 4.59 26.63
CA GLY A 81 2.08 5.57 26.06
C GLY A 81 2.81 6.71 25.39
N LEU A 82 3.85 7.27 26.06
CA LEU A 82 4.71 8.30 25.49
C LEU A 82 5.47 7.78 24.26
N ALA A 83 6.03 6.57 24.33
CA ALA A 83 6.77 5.96 23.23
C ALA A 83 5.91 5.79 21.97
N VAL A 84 4.65 5.36 22.12
CA VAL A 84 3.69 5.22 21.03
C VAL A 84 3.26 6.59 20.49
N LEU A 85 2.89 7.51 21.39
CA LEU A 85 2.40 8.85 21.05
C LEU A 85 3.41 9.66 20.24
N ILE A 86 4.70 9.49 20.52
CA ILE A 86 5.79 10.14 19.78
C ILE A 86 6.20 9.29 18.58
N GLY A 87 6.55 8.03 18.82
CA GLY A 87 7.23 7.21 17.83
C GLY A 87 6.37 6.87 16.62
N VAL A 88 5.10 6.50 16.82
CA VAL A 88 4.23 6.07 15.72
C VAL A 88 3.90 7.23 14.77
N PRO A 89 3.43 8.42 15.22
CA PRO A 89 3.14 9.53 14.31
C PRO A 89 4.37 10.02 13.55
N VAL A 90 5.53 10.12 14.22
CA VAL A 90 6.77 10.54 13.56
C VAL A 90 7.22 9.49 12.53
N GLY A 91 7.19 8.20 12.88
CA GLY A 91 7.54 7.11 11.98
C GLY A 91 6.62 7.01 10.75
N LEU A 92 5.30 7.17 10.96
CA LEU A 92 4.31 7.29 9.89
C LEU A 92 4.64 8.46 8.95
N PHE A 93 4.88 9.65 9.51
CA PHE A 93 5.15 10.85 8.75
C PHE A 93 6.42 10.74 7.90
N ILE A 94 7.54 10.36 8.49
CA ILE A 94 8.82 10.28 7.77
C ILE A 94 8.85 9.11 6.79
N GLY A 95 8.20 7.97 7.12
CA GLY A 95 8.09 6.84 6.21
C GLY A 95 7.28 7.19 4.96
N TYR A 96 6.19 7.95 5.13
CA TYR A 96 5.34 8.38 4.01
C TYR A 96 5.99 9.49 3.18
N ARG A 97 6.51 10.55 3.82
CA ARG A 97 7.09 11.72 3.14
C ARG A 97 8.45 11.41 2.51
N GLY A 98 9.26 10.58 3.18
CA GLY A 98 10.63 10.27 2.78
C GLY A 98 11.56 11.50 2.68
N GLY A 99 12.69 11.32 1.99
CA GLY A 99 13.58 12.41 1.61
C GLY A 99 14.33 13.04 2.77
N TRP A 100 14.39 14.37 2.80
CA TRP A 100 15.16 15.14 3.78
C TRP A 100 14.72 14.90 5.23
N TRP A 101 13.40 14.87 5.47
CA TRP A 101 12.81 14.64 6.79
C TRP A 101 13.20 13.28 7.34
N ASP A 102 13.19 12.28 6.47
CA ASP A 102 13.60 10.92 6.83
C ASP A 102 15.09 10.86 7.20
N TRP A 103 15.94 11.48 6.37
CA TRP A 103 17.38 11.50 6.59
C TRP A 103 17.77 12.17 7.91
N ILE A 104 17.27 13.37 8.21
CA ILE A 104 17.57 14.08 9.48
C ILE A 104 17.09 13.26 10.67
N THR A 105 15.83 12.79 10.63
CA THR A 105 15.23 12.08 11.76
C THR A 105 16.00 10.79 12.06
N MET A 106 16.41 10.05 11.03
CA MET A 106 17.23 8.85 11.20
C MET A 106 18.62 9.16 11.78
N ARG A 107 19.27 10.27 11.39
CA ARG A 107 20.56 10.67 12.00
C ARG A 107 20.43 10.95 13.50
N ILE A 108 19.36 11.63 13.91
CA ILE A 108 19.07 11.88 15.33
C ILE A 108 18.83 10.55 16.07
N VAL A 109 17.99 9.67 15.50
CA VAL A 109 17.67 8.37 16.10
C VAL A 109 18.92 7.50 16.23
N GLU A 110 19.77 7.43 15.22
CA GLU A 110 21.04 6.70 15.26
C GLU A 110 22.00 7.27 16.30
N GLY A 111 22.05 8.61 16.44
CA GLY A 111 22.79 9.27 17.49
C GLY A 111 22.32 8.83 18.89
N ILE A 112 21.00 8.84 19.13
CA ILE A 112 20.41 8.42 20.41
C ILE A 112 20.69 6.94 20.70
N VAL A 113 20.49 6.06 19.70
CA VAL A 113 20.64 4.61 19.86
C VAL A 113 22.10 4.18 19.96
N SER A 114 23.06 5.01 19.55
CA SER A 114 24.49 4.72 19.73
C SER A 114 24.94 4.77 21.19
N ILE A 115 24.18 5.44 22.06
CA ILE A 115 24.45 5.51 23.50
C ILE A 115 23.70 4.36 24.19
N PRO A 116 24.35 3.60 25.11
CA PRO A 116 23.66 2.58 25.89
C PRO A 116 22.43 3.16 26.61
N GLY A 117 21.27 2.53 26.45
CA GLY A 117 20.00 3.07 26.94
C GLY A 117 19.97 3.41 28.44
N ILE A 118 20.66 2.61 29.26
CA ILE A 118 20.80 2.87 30.70
C ILE A 118 21.61 4.14 30.99
N MET A 119 22.63 4.45 30.18
CA MET A 119 23.40 5.68 30.33
C MET A 119 22.55 6.90 29.99
N VAL A 120 21.75 6.82 28.92
CA VAL A 120 20.80 7.89 28.56
C VAL A 120 19.79 8.11 29.69
N ALA A 121 19.23 7.04 30.25
CA ALA A 121 18.30 7.14 31.37
C ALA A 121 18.96 7.79 32.60
N ILE A 122 20.19 7.39 32.96
CA ILE A 122 20.93 7.97 34.10
C ILE A 122 21.22 9.45 33.87
N VAL A 123 21.68 9.84 32.68
CA VAL A 123 21.96 11.25 32.36
C VAL A 123 20.70 12.10 32.43
N ILE A 124 19.58 11.62 31.87
CA ILE A 124 18.30 12.34 31.92
C ILE A 124 17.84 12.47 33.37
N ILE A 125 17.95 11.42 34.18
CA ILE A 125 17.57 11.46 35.60
C ILE A 125 18.51 12.36 36.41
N ALA A 126 19.81 12.41 36.09
CA ALA A 126 20.75 13.35 36.71
C ALA A 126 20.38 14.82 36.44
N ILE A 127 19.82 15.12 35.25
CA ILE A 127 19.40 16.47 34.88
C ILE A 127 18.01 16.82 35.44
N LEU A 128 17.02 15.94 35.26
CA LEU A 128 15.63 16.18 35.67
C LEU A 128 15.38 15.90 37.15
N GLY A 129 16.31 15.22 37.82
CA GLY A 129 16.18 14.71 39.19
C GLY A 129 15.54 13.31 39.25
N THR A 130 15.71 12.62 40.38
CA THR A 130 15.16 11.28 40.63
C THR A 130 13.63 11.29 40.73
N GLY A 131 13.02 10.11 40.51
CA GLY A 131 11.58 9.89 40.65
C GLY A 131 10.97 9.12 39.47
N LEU A 132 9.89 8.39 39.75
CA LEU A 132 9.23 7.48 38.81
C LEU A 132 8.87 8.17 37.48
N HIS A 133 8.07 9.24 37.54
CA HIS A 133 7.54 9.90 36.34
C HIS A 133 8.64 10.47 35.43
N ARG A 134 9.73 10.99 36.03
CA ARG A 134 10.88 11.52 35.29
C ARG A 134 11.66 10.40 34.61
N ALA A 135 11.85 9.27 35.29
CA ALA A 135 12.45 8.08 34.71
C ALA A 135 11.59 7.49 33.58
N MET A 136 10.27 7.44 33.75
CA MET A 136 9.34 6.93 32.71
C MET A 136 9.26 7.85 31.50
N PHE A 137 9.33 9.17 31.69
CA PHE A 137 9.47 10.13 30.60
C PHE A 137 10.76 9.89 29.81
N ALA A 138 11.89 9.71 30.49
CA ALA A 138 13.18 9.41 29.87
C ALA A 138 13.14 8.10 29.04
N LEU A 139 12.62 7.03 29.64
CA LEU A 139 12.46 5.73 28.98
C LEU A 139 11.47 5.81 27.82
N GLY A 140 10.37 6.55 27.95
CA GLY A 140 9.39 6.72 26.89
C GLY A 140 9.98 7.41 25.65
N ILE A 141 10.84 8.42 25.84
CA ILE A 141 11.60 9.04 24.73
C ILE A 141 12.53 8.00 24.09
N LEU A 142 13.28 7.25 24.90
CA LEU A 142 14.21 6.25 24.38
C LEU A 142 13.48 5.16 23.57
N TYR A 143 12.40 4.59 24.11
CA TYR A 143 11.60 3.56 23.44
C TYR A 143 10.80 4.09 22.26
N SER A 144 10.50 5.40 22.19
CA SER A 144 9.84 6.01 21.01
C SER A 144 10.62 5.77 19.72
N THR A 145 11.96 5.66 19.80
CA THR A 145 12.82 5.39 18.65
C THR A 145 12.55 4.03 18.02
N ALA A 146 12.19 3.02 18.82
CA ALA A 146 11.85 1.68 18.33
C ALA A 146 10.53 1.70 17.54
N PHE A 147 9.49 2.36 18.07
CA PHE A 147 8.21 2.55 17.37
C PHE A 147 8.37 3.35 16.08
N LEU A 148 9.18 4.42 16.12
CA LEU A 148 9.46 5.26 14.97
C LEU A 148 10.11 4.45 13.85
N ARG A 149 11.15 3.67 14.16
CA ARG A 149 11.85 2.82 13.19
C ARG A 149 10.93 1.74 12.63
N LEU A 150 10.13 1.09 13.47
CA LEU A 150 9.19 0.05 13.06
C LEU A 150 8.11 0.61 12.12
N ALA A 151 7.42 1.68 12.55
CA ALA A 151 6.39 2.33 11.75
C ALA A 151 6.95 2.81 10.41
N ARG A 152 8.11 3.50 10.42
CA ARG A 152 8.79 3.93 9.20
C ARG A 152 9.06 2.77 8.25
N SER A 153 9.69 1.70 8.75
CA SER A 153 10.10 0.55 7.92
C SER A 153 8.91 -0.05 7.17
N ILE A 154 7.79 -0.25 7.87
CA ILE A 154 6.58 -0.83 7.28
C ILE A 154 5.93 0.15 6.32
N VAL A 155 5.82 1.43 6.67
CA VAL A 155 5.22 2.47 5.80
C VAL A 155 5.96 2.62 4.47
N LEU A 156 7.29 2.48 4.47
CA LEU A 156 8.09 2.53 3.24
C LEU A 156 7.70 1.44 2.24
N THR A 157 7.32 0.27 2.73
CA THR A 157 6.77 -0.81 1.91
C THR A 157 5.31 -0.54 1.57
N GLU A 158 4.49 -0.26 2.57
CA GLU A 158 3.04 -0.14 2.44
C GLU A 158 2.61 0.96 1.48
N ARG A 159 3.35 2.08 1.42
CA ARG A 159 3.02 3.23 0.57
C ARG A 159 3.13 2.94 -0.94
N GLU A 160 3.80 1.86 -1.32
CA GLU A 160 3.99 1.44 -2.72
C GLU A 160 2.95 0.41 -3.18
N GLU A 161 2.11 -0.09 -2.25
CA GLU A 161 1.04 -1.04 -2.54
C GLU A 161 0.00 -0.47 -3.51
N VAL A 162 -0.60 -1.35 -4.32
CA VAL A 162 -1.53 -0.95 -5.39
C VAL A 162 -2.77 -0.27 -4.80
N TYR A 163 -3.27 -0.71 -3.64
CA TYR A 163 -4.41 -0.07 -2.98
C TYR A 163 -4.09 1.35 -2.48
N VAL A 164 -2.83 1.67 -2.16
CA VAL A 164 -2.41 3.05 -1.82
C VAL A 164 -2.36 3.90 -3.09
N LYS A 165 -1.90 3.34 -4.21
CA LYS A 165 -2.00 4.00 -5.51
C LYS A 165 -3.46 4.26 -5.88
N PHE A 166 -4.34 3.30 -5.68
CA PHE A 166 -5.79 3.47 -5.84
C PHE A 166 -6.31 4.63 -4.97
N ALA A 167 -5.92 4.71 -3.69
CA ALA A 167 -6.29 5.83 -2.82
C ALA A 167 -5.82 7.21 -3.35
N ARG A 168 -4.64 7.29 -3.97
CA ARG A 168 -4.17 8.53 -4.63
C ARG A 168 -4.96 8.85 -5.90
N VAL A 169 -5.34 7.82 -6.66
CA VAL A 169 -6.09 7.88 -7.92
C VAL A 169 -7.55 8.26 -7.71
N ILE A 170 -8.13 7.98 -6.53
CA ILE A 170 -9.45 8.51 -6.14
C ILE A 170 -9.39 9.92 -5.54
N GLY A 171 -8.20 10.54 -5.47
CA GLY A 171 -8.03 11.90 -4.96
C GLY A 171 -7.95 12.03 -3.44
N ALA A 172 -7.69 10.95 -2.69
CA ALA A 172 -7.54 11.03 -1.24
C ALA A 172 -6.28 11.84 -0.88
N SER A 173 -6.44 12.77 0.07
CA SER A 173 -5.31 13.57 0.57
C SER A 173 -4.27 12.71 1.27
N SER A 174 -3.02 13.19 1.29
CA SER A 174 -1.91 12.47 1.94
C SER A 174 -2.17 12.11 3.41
N SER A 175 -2.82 12.99 4.18
CA SER A 175 -3.17 12.71 5.57
C SER A 175 -4.22 11.61 5.69
N ARG A 176 -5.20 11.60 4.79
CA ARG A 176 -6.24 10.57 4.73
C ARG A 176 -5.64 9.21 4.34
N ILE A 177 -4.75 9.18 3.35
CA ILE A 177 -4.01 7.96 2.98
C ILE A 177 -3.25 7.42 4.19
N LEU A 178 -2.51 8.28 4.89
CA LEU A 178 -1.72 7.86 6.04
C LEU A 178 -2.56 7.26 7.17
N ILE A 179 -3.65 7.92 7.54
CA ILE A 179 -4.49 7.53 8.69
C ILE A 179 -5.45 6.39 8.35
N ARG A 180 -6.11 6.44 7.18
CA ARG A 180 -7.16 5.47 6.81
C ARG A 180 -6.63 4.28 6.03
N HIS A 181 -5.62 4.48 5.18
CA HIS A 181 -5.16 3.42 4.29
C HIS A 181 -3.91 2.73 4.82
N ILE A 182 -2.96 3.45 5.42
CA ILE A 182 -1.69 2.85 5.87
C ILE A 182 -1.76 2.44 7.34
N PHE A 183 -2.13 3.36 8.24
CA PHE A 183 -2.08 3.11 9.70
C PHE A 183 -2.86 1.85 10.12
N LEU A 184 -4.06 1.64 9.58
CA LEU A 184 -4.88 0.46 9.90
C LEU A 184 -4.24 -0.86 9.44
N ASN A 185 -3.48 -0.85 8.34
CA ASN A 185 -2.77 -2.02 7.85
C ASN A 185 -1.49 -2.32 8.64
N ILE A 186 -0.84 -1.29 9.22
CA ILE A 186 0.38 -1.47 10.03
C ILE A 186 0.12 -1.61 11.54
N ALA A 187 -1.12 -1.48 12.00
CA ALA A 187 -1.47 -1.60 13.41
C ALA A 187 -1.07 -2.97 14.05
N PRO A 188 -1.21 -4.14 13.39
CA PRO A 188 -0.86 -5.42 14.00
C PRO A 188 0.59 -5.54 14.50
N PRO A 189 1.64 -5.22 13.71
CA PRO A 189 3.01 -5.24 14.23
C PRO A 189 3.28 -4.17 15.29
N LEU A 190 2.59 -3.02 15.25
CA LEU A 190 2.71 -2.00 16.30
C LEU A 190 2.17 -2.51 17.64
N ILE A 191 1.08 -3.27 17.63
CA ILE A 191 0.50 -3.89 18.84
C ILE A 191 1.49 -4.84 19.50
N VAL A 192 2.17 -5.68 18.71
CA VAL A 192 3.23 -6.57 19.22
C VAL A 192 4.37 -5.77 19.85
N GLN A 193 4.76 -4.66 19.21
CA GLN A 193 5.78 -3.79 19.75
C GLN A 193 5.36 -3.13 21.07
N VAL A 194 4.08 -2.79 21.24
CA VAL A 194 3.52 -2.30 22.50
C VAL A 194 3.71 -3.33 23.61
N THR A 195 3.34 -4.59 23.40
CA THR A 195 3.44 -5.61 24.43
C THR A 195 4.90 -5.91 24.83
N LEU A 196 5.80 -5.99 23.84
CA LEU A 196 7.23 -6.14 24.11
C LEU A 196 7.81 -4.94 24.88
N THR A 197 7.35 -3.73 24.54
CA THR A 197 7.82 -2.50 25.21
C THR A 197 7.32 -2.42 26.65
N VAL A 198 6.07 -2.81 26.92
CA VAL A 198 5.56 -2.88 28.30
C VAL A 198 6.43 -3.81 29.14
N GLY A 199 6.77 -5.01 28.64
CA GLY A 199 7.66 -5.92 29.34
C GLY A 199 9.06 -5.33 29.58
N ALA A 200 9.64 -4.68 28.57
CA ALA A 200 10.94 -4.02 28.67
C ALA A 200 10.94 -2.85 29.67
N VAL A 201 9.86 -2.05 29.70
CA VAL A 201 9.68 -0.94 30.65
C VAL A 201 9.59 -1.45 32.08
N LEU A 202 8.87 -2.53 32.34
CA LEU A 202 8.77 -3.12 33.67
C LEU A 202 10.14 -3.60 34.18
N LEU A 203 10.93 -4.24 33.32
CA LEU A 203 12.30 -4.66 33.66
C LEU A 203 13.23 -3.46 33.87
N ALA A 204 13.11 -2.43 33.04
CA ALA A 204 13.91 -1.21 33.15
C ALA A 204 13.58 -0.41 34.41
N GLU A 205 12.30 -0.28 34.76
CA GLU A 205 11.86 0.34 36.02
C GLU A 205 12.41 -0.44 37.22
N ALA A 206 12.26 -1.76 37.24
CA ALA A 206 12.77 -2.60 38.31
C ALA A 206 14.29 -2.45 38.45
N GLY A 207 15.04 -2.41 37.35
CA GLY A 207 16.48 -2.20 37.35
C GLY A 207 16.89 -0.80 37.82
N LEU A 208 16.19 0.25 37.40
CA LEU A 208 16.48 1.63 37.85
C LEU A 208 16.16 1.82 39.33
N SER A 209 15.04 1.27 39.80
CA SER A 209 14.68 1.23 41.21
C SER A 209 15.66 0.38 42.01
N PHE A 210 16.20 -0.70 41.43
CA PHE A 210 17.23 -1.52 42.06
C PHE A 210 18.56 -0.78 42.26
N ILE A 211 18.92 0.13 41.35
CA ILE A 211 20.15 0.96 41.45
C ILE A 211 19.90 2.22 42.30
N GLY A 212 18.67 2.45 42.78
CA GLY A 212 18.31 3.60 43.62
C GLY A 212 18.07 4.90 42.83
N ILE A 213 17.93 4.81 41.51
CA ILE A 213 17.72 5.97 40.62
C ILE A 213 16.21 6.16 40.30
N GLY A 214 15.44 5.07 40.38
CA GLY A 214 14.00 5.03 40.15
C GLY A 214 13.17 5.50 41.36
N VAL A 215 12.26 4.63 41.81
CA VAL A 215 11.41 4.89 42.98
C VAL A 215 12.26 4.99 44.24
N GLN A 216 12.00 6.02 45.04
CA GLN A 216 12.76 6.30 46.25
C GLN A 216 12.05 5.74 47.49
N PRO A 217 12.81 5.18 48.47
CA PRO A 217 12.27 4.88 49.79
C PRO A 217 11.59 6.13 50.40
N PRO A 218 10.46 5.98 51.10
CA PRO A 218 9.93 4.72 51.63
C PRO A 218 8.93 4.01 50.71
N GLN A 219 8.69 4.52 49.48
CA GLN A 219 7.70 3.94 48.57
C GLN A 219 8.09 2.52 48.13
N ALA A 220 7.09 1.64 48.02
CA ALA A 220 7.29 0.26 47.58
C ALA A 220 7.22 0.14 46.05
N SER A 221 8.28 -0.39 45.45
CA SER A 221 8.28 -0.92 44.08
C SER A 221 8.94 -2.30 44.05
N TRP A 222 8.61 -3.14 43.06
CA TRP A 222 9.23 -4.46 42.97
C TRP A 222 10.77 -4.39 42.81
N GLY A 223 11.28 -3.36 42.12
CA GLY A 223 12.71 -3.10 42.01
C GLY A 223 13.38 -2.75 43.34
N THR A 224 12.78 -1.86 44.13
CA THR A 224 13.31 -1.52 45.48
C THR A 224 13.28 -2.73 46.41
N MET A 225 12.23 -3.56 46.34
CA MET A 225 12.13 -4.79 47.13
C MET A 225 13.23 -5.80 46.76
N LEU A 226 13.57 -5.92 45.47
CA LEU A 226 14.69 -6.75 45.02
C LEU A 226 16.04 -6.21 45.49
N ASN A 227 16.22 -4.88 45.52
CA ASN A 227 17.44 -4.26 46.07
C ASN A 227 17.62 -4.59 47.55
N THR A 228 16.56 -4.42 48.35
CA THR A 228 16.56 -4.83 49.75
C THR A 228 16.86 -6.32 49.88
N ALA A 229 16.18 -7.18 49.12
CA ALA A 229 16.41 -8.63 49.19
C ALA A 229 17.86 -9.02 48.85
N ALA A 230 18.49 -8.34 47.88
CA ALA A 230 19.88 -8.58 47.51
C ALA A 230 20.86 -8.28 48.66
N ALA A 231 20.59 -7.25 49.47
CA ALA A 231 21.42 -6.92 50.64
C ALA A 231 21.33 -7.96 51.77
N TYR A 232 20.23 -8.72 51.84
CA TYR A 232 19.93 -9.67 52.92
C TYR A 232 19.84 -11.13 52.43
N MET A 233 20.41 -11.44 51.26
CA MET A 233 20.24 -12.74 50.61
C MET A 233 20.83 -13.90 51.43
N GLU A 234 21.88 -13.65 52.21
CA GLU A 234 22.47 -14.65 53.13
C GLU A 234 21.58 -14.97 54.33
N LEU A 235 20.73 -14.02 54.73
CA LEU A 235 19.87 -14.14 55.91
C LEU A 235 18.49 -14.68 55.53
N ASN A 236 17.91 -14.18 54.43
CA ASN A 236 16.59 -14.59 53.97
C ASN A 236 16.48 -14.49 52.45
N ALA A 237 16.92 -15.53 51.75
CA ALA A 237 16.86 -15.63 50.29
C ALA A 237 15.42 -15.60 49.74
N PHE A 238 14.41 -15.92 50.55
CA PHE A 238 13.01 -15.91 50.11
C PHE A 238 12.52 -14.50 49.78
N LEU A 239 13.10 -13.44 50.36
CA LEU A 239 12.68 -12.05 50.11
C LEU A 239 12.74 -11.63 48.64
N ALA A 240 13.61 -12.25 47.84
CA ALA A 240 13.74 -11.95 46.41
C ALA A 240 12.68 -12.66 45.55
N VAL A 241 12.13 -13.79 46.04
CA VAL A 241 11.27 -14.68 45.24
C VAL A 241 9.92 -14.01 44.90
N PRO A 242 9.16 -13.43 45.85
CA PRO A 242 7.87 -12.82 45.53
C PRO A 242 7.94 -11.66 44.52
N PRO A 243 8.79 -10.62 44.68
CA PRO A 243 8.85 -9.54 43.69
C PRO A 243 9.42 -10.02 42.34
N GLY A 244 10.37 -10.96 42.35
CA GLY A 244 10.90 -11.57 41.12
C GLY A 244 9.85 -12.35 40.33
N LEU A 245 9.05 -13.17 41.02
CA LEU A 245 7.97 -13.95 40.40
C LEU A 245 6.88 -13.04 39.84
N ALA A 246 6.53 -11.95 40.53
CA ALA A 246 5.56 -10.97 40.04
C ALA A 246 6.01 -10.31 38.72
N ILE A 247 7.29 -9.93 38.60
CA ILE A 247 7.85 -9.39 37.35
C ILE A 247 7.77 -10.45 36.24
N VAL A 248 8.24 -11.68 36.50
CA VAL A 248 8.27 -12.75 35.49
C VAL A 248 6.87 -13.08 34.98
N LEU A 249 5.91 -13.29 35.88
CA LEU A 249 4.53 -13.62 35.51
C LEU A 249 3.87 -12.48 34.74
N THR A 250 4.10 -11.23 35.15
CA THR A 250 3.54 -10.06 34.46
C THR A 250 4.10 -9.93 33.04
N VAL A 251 5.42 -9.97 32.89
CA VAL A 251 6.07 -9.84 31.57
C VAL A 251 5.65 -10.98 30.64
N LEU A 252 5.60 -12.21 31.15
CA LEU A 252 5.16 -13.37 30.39
C LEU A 252 3.69 -13.22 29.96
N ALA A 253 2.81 -12.79 30.86
CA ALA A 253 1.40 -12.59 30.56
C ALA A 253 1.16 -11.52 29.48
N VAL A 254 1.87 -10.38 29.55
CA VAL A 254 1.80 -9.31 28.54
C VAL A 254 2.24 -9.81 27.16
N ASN A 255 3.38 -10.52 27.09
CA ASN A 255 3.92 -10.98 25.81
C ASN A 255 3.01 -12.02 25.14
N LEU A 256 2.54 -13.01 25.92
CA LEU A 256 1.63 -14.05 25.42
C LEU A 256 0.29 -13.46 24.93
N LEU A 257 -0.25 -12.47 25.63
CA LEU A 257 -1.48 -11.80 25.20
C LEU A 257 -1.27 -11.00 23.90
N GLY A 258 -0.10 -10.37 23.74
CA GLY A 258 0.26 -9.62 22.55
C GLY A 258 0.30 -10.46 21.28
N ASP A 259 0.90 -11.66 21.35
CA ASP A 259 0.96 -12.58 20.21
C ASP A 259 -0.43 -13.05 19.77
N VAL A 260 -1.34 -13.30 20.71
CA VAL A 260 -2.71 -13.66 20.36
C VAL A 260 -3.47 -12.47 19.76
N LEU A 261 -3.27 -11.26 20.29
CA LEU A 261 -3.92 -10.06 19.77
C LEU A 261 -3.48 -9.80 18.32
N ARG A 262 -2.18 -10.00 18.02
CA ARG A 262 -1.62 -9.94 16.68
C ARG A 262 -2.32 -10.90 15.71
N ASP A 263 -2.46 -12.17 16.07
CA ASP A 263 -3.06 -13.18 15.18
C ASP A 263 -4.54 -12.93 14.90
N SER A 264 -5.25 -12.30 15.85
CA SER A 264 -6.66 -11.94 15.67
C SER A 264 -6.88 -10.78 14.69
N ILE A 265 -5.90 -9.86 14.60
CA ILE A 265 -5.97 -8.64 13.78
C ILE A 265 -5.22 -8.83 12.45
N GLY A 266 -4.17 -9.67 12.43
CA GLY A 266 -3.33 -9.93 11.28
C GLY A 266 -3.98 -10.86 10.25
N ARG A 267 -4.87 -10.32 9.41
CA ARG A 267 -5.41 -11.02 8.22
C ARG A 267 -4.82 -10.46 6.91
N GLY A 268 -3.53 -10.18 6.89
CA GLY A 268 -2.82 -9.66 5.72
C GLY A 268 -2.00 -10.73 4.99
N VAL A 269 -2.19 -10.86 3.68
CA VAL A 269 -1.30 -11.61 2.79
C VAL A 269 0.05 -10.87 2.73
N ARG A 270 1.15 -11.58 3.00
CA ARG A 270 2.51 -11.06 2.78
C ARG A 270 2.85 -11.13 1.30
N VAL A 271 3.05 -9.99 0.66
CA VAL A 271 3.75 -9.85 -0.63
C VAL A 271 5.13 -9.25 -0.34
N PRO A 272 6.21 -9.71 -0.99
CA PRO A 272 7.56 -9.23 -0.71
C PRO A 272 7.71 -7.74 -1.05
N ALA A 273 8.34 -7.01 -0.12
CA ALA A 273 8.57 -5.58 -0.16
C ALA A 273 9.54 -5.17 -1.27
N SER A 274 9.24 -4.07 -1.96
CA SER A 274 10.21 -3.37 -2.82
C SER A 274 10.79 -2.15 -2.08
N ALA A 275 12.12 -1.98 -2.16
CA ALA A 275 12.88 -0.98 -1.39
C ALA A 275 12.62 0.48 -1.82
N PRO A 276 12.79 1.47 -0.92
CA PRO A 276 12.43 2.87 -1.16
C PRO A 276 13.42 3.62 -2.08
N SER A 277 12.92 4.58 -2.87
CA SER A 277 13.72 5.50 -3.69
C SER A 277 13.27 6.97 -3.56
N LYS A 278 14.15 7.88 -4.01
CA LYS A 278 14.19 9.34 -3.78
C LYS A 278 13.03 10.12 -4.46
N PRO A 279 12.76 11.37 -4.05
CA PRO A 279 11.64 12.16 -4.55
C PRO A 279 11.78 12.49 -6.04
N ALA A 280 10.65 12.45 -6.76
CA ALA A 280 10.55 12.78 -8.19
C ALA A 280 10.94 14.25 -8.46
N ALA A 281 11.79 14.44 -9.47
CA ALA A 281 12.22 15.75 -9.95
C ALA A 281 11.12 16.41 -10.80
N GLN A 282 11.09 17.74 -10.75
CA GLN A 282 10.12 18.59 -11.45
C GLN A 282 10.26 18.46 -12.98
N VAL A 283 9.11 18.30 -13.64
CA VAL A 283 8.94 18.21 -15.09
C VAL A 283 9.43 19.50 -15.77
N ARG A 284 10.33 19.38 -16.76
CA ARG A 284 10.68 20.46 -17.69
C ARG A 284 9.94 20.26 -19.01
N VAL A 285 8.92 21.07 -19.24
CA VAL A 285 8.11 21.04 -20.48
C VAL A 285 8.89 21.70 -21.63
N ALA A 286 9.14 20.97 -22.71
CA ALA A 286 9.58 21.51 -23.99
C ALA A 286 8.45 21.41 -25.01
N ALA A 287 8.29 22.45 -25.86
CA ALA A 287 7.21 22.56 -26.83
C ALA A 287 7.45 21.64 -28.05
N GLY A 288 6.53 20.70 -28.26
CA GLY A 288 6.42 19.89 -29.47
C GLY A 288 5.14 20.23 -30.25
N THR A 289 5.08 19.78 -31.50
CA THR A 289 4.06 20.08 -32.51
C THR A 289 2.63 19.83 -32.00
N SER A 290 1.79 20.87 -32.03
CA SER A 290 0.43 20.88 -31.47
C SER A 290 -0.59 20.20 -32.38
N ILE A 291 -1.39 19.31 -31.81
CA ILE A 291 -2.69 18.90 -32.33
C ILE A 291 -3.70 19.97 -31.88
N ALA A 292 -4.54 20.47 -32.78
CA ALA A 292 -5.58 21.43 -32.37
C ALA A 292 -6.63 20.71 -31.52
N ALA A 293 -6.77 21.13 -30.26
CA ALA A 293 -7.82 20.62 -29.37
C ALA A 293 -9.21 20.88 -29.98
N ARG A 294 -10.07 19.87 -30.01
CA ARG A 294 -11.45 20.00 -30.47
C ARG A 294 -12.38 20.23 -29.29
N PRO A 295 -13.50 20.97 -29.48
CA PRO A 295 -14.47 21.20 -28.41
C PRO A 295 -15.06 19.92 -27.79
N ASP A 296 -15.11 18.84 -28.58
CA ASP A 296 -15.71 17.55 -28.18
C ASP A 296 -14.70 16.56 -27.59
N ASP A 297 -13.43 16.94 -27.42
CA ASP A 297 -12.41 16.04 -26.86
C ASP A 297 -12.61 15.90 -25.33
N ALA A 298 -12.88 14.69 -24.87
CA ALA A 298 -12.86 14.35 -23.44
C ALA A 298 -11.41 14.31 -22.91
N LEU A 299 -10.50 13.71 -23.69
CA LEU A 299 -9.07 13.63 -23.42
C LEU A 299 -8.26 13.86 -24.69
N LEU A 300 -7.24 14.72 -24.61
CA LEU A 300 -6.21 14.88 -25.62
C LEU A 300 -4.84 14.65 -24.99
N VAL A 301 -4.06 13.73 -25.57
CA VAL A 301 -2.67 13.47 -25.21
C VAL A 301 -1.80 13.83 -26.40
N GLU A 302 -0.80 14.67 -26.18
CA GLU A 302 0.13 15.12 -27.22
C GLU A 302 1.57 14.86 -26.80
N GLY A 303 2.34 14.21 -27.66
CA GLY A 303 3.79 14.03 -27.51
C GLY A 303 4.22 13.48 -26.15
N LEU A 304 3.43 12.58 -25.55
CA LEU A 304 3.72 12.04 -24.24
C LEU A 304 4.99 11.20 -24.29
N GLU A 305 5.95 11.55 -23.44
CA GLU A 305 7.16 10.77 -23.20
C GLU A 305 7.24 10.40 -21.72
N VAL A 306 7.39 9.11 -21.45
CA VAL A 306 7.53 8.58 -20.09
C VAL A 306 8.84 7.81 -20.00
N MET A 307 9.70 8.26 -19.09
CA MET A 307 10.94 7.58 -18.74
C MET A 307 10.75 6.82 -17.44
N VAL A 308 11.41 5.68 -17.32
CA VAL A 308 11.54 4.95 -16.06
C VAL A 308 13.03 4.68 -15.79
N SER A 309 13.47 4.87 -14.55
CA SER A 309 14.80 4.48 -14.07
C SER A 309 14.67 3.25 -13.18
N PRO A 310 14.99 2.04 -13.69
CA PRO A 310 15.16 0.85 -12.86
C PRO A 310 16.31 1.06 -11.87
N LYS A 311 16.25 0.41 -10.70
CA LYS A 311 17.24 0.57 -9.61
C LYS A 311 18.68 0.30 -10.02
N ASP A 312 18.88 -0.63 -10.96
CA ASP A 312 20.20 -1.13 -11.38
C ASP A 312 20.50 -0.83 -12.85
N GLY A 313 19.85 0.17 -13.45
CA GLY A 313 19.96 0.45 -14.88
C GLY A 313 19.91 1.94 -15.25
N GLY A 314 20.21 2.22 -16.52
CA GLY A 314 20.01 3.53 -17.12
C GLY A 314 18.54 3.89 -17.27
N GLU A 315 18.25 5.14 -17.60
CA GLU A 315 16.90 5.59 -17.90
C GLU A 315 16.40 4.91 -19.18
N VAL A 316 15.22 4.29 -19.11
CA VAL A 316 14.60 3.58 -20.24
C VAL A 316 13.30 4.28 -20.62
N PRO A 317 13.11 4.65 -21.90
CA PRO A 317 11.83 5.15 -22.38
C PRO A 317 10.79 4.02 -22.37
N VAL A 318 9.65 4.26 -21.73
CA VAL A 318 8.50 3.34 -21.72
C VAL A 318 7.40 3.80 -22.66
N VAL A 319 7.29 5.11 -22.87
CA VAL A 319 6.36 5.75 -23.80
C VAL A 319 7.13 6.81 -24.57
N THR A 320 6.98 6.84 -25.90
CA THR A 320 7.80 7.69 -26.77
C THR A 320 6.92 8.43 -27.77
N ASN A 321 6.86 9.76 -27.63
CA ASN A 321 6.13 10.67 -28.52
C ASN A 321 4.70 10.22 -28.84
N MET A 322 3.98 9.75 -27.81
CA MET A 322 2.65 9.18 -27.99
C MET A 322 1.61 10.29 -28.03
N SER A 323 0.76 10.30 -29.07
CA SER A 323 -0.33 11.26 -29.21
C SER A 323 -1.62 10.54 -29.59
N PHE A 324 -2.72 10.83 -28.90
CA PHE A 324 -4.06 10.31 -29.21
C PHE A 324 -5.13 11.22 -28.60
N ARG A 325 -6.38 11.03 -29.02
CA ARG A 325 -7.54 11.72 -28.44
C ARG A 325 -8.73 10.79 -28.27
N ILE A 326 -9.54 11.10 -27.27
CA ILE A 326 -10.80 10.43 -26.94
C ILE A 326 -11.88 11.51 -26.93
N ALA A 327 -12.87 11.40 -27.80
CA ALA A 327 -14.05 12.24 -27.82
C ALA A 327 -14.98 11.90 -26.65
N ARG A 328 -15.87 12.82 -26.29
CA ARG A 328 -16.90 12.56 -25.28
C ARG A 328 -17.82 11.43 -25.73
N GLY A 329 -18.05 10.46 -24.83
CA GLY A 329 -18.83 9.27 -25.13
C GLY A 329 -18.09 8.21 -25.97
N GLU A 330 -16.80 8.42 -26.27
CA GLU A 330 -15.98 7.48 -27.05
C GLU A 330 -15.24 6.50 -26.12
N THR A 331 -15.17 5.24 -26.56
CA THR A 331 -14.26 4.24 -26.03
C THR A 331 -13.07 4.10 -26.98
N LEU A 332 -11.89 4.48 -26.51
CA LEU A 332 -10.61 4.19 -27.18
C LEU A 332 -9.98 2.93 -26.58
N GLY A 333 -9.78 1.92 -27.41
CA GLY A 333 -9.06 0.70 -27.06
C GLY A 333 -7.55 0.86 -27.27
N LEU A 334 -6.76 0.76 -26.20
CA LEU A 334 -5.30 0.70 -26.26
C LEU A 334 -4.84 -0.77 -26.18
N PHE A 335 -4.35 -1.27 -27.31
CA PHE A 335 -4.00 -2.67 -27.49
C PHE A 335 -2.50 -2.87 -27.76
N GLY A 336 -1.94 -4.01 -27.36
CA GLY A 336 -0.54 -4.36 -27.66
C GLY A 336 0.01 -5.46 -26.75
N GLU A 337 1.20 -5.96 -27.03
CA GLU A 337 1.86 -7.01 -26.24
C GLU A 337 2.09 -6.61 -24.77
N SER A 338 2.26 -7.59 -23.89
CA SER A 338 2.68 -7.31 -22.51
C SER A 338 3.99 -6.50 -22.49
N ARG A 339 4.05 -5.51 -21.59
CA ARG A 339 5.16 -4.53 -21.47
C ARG A 339 5.33 -3.55 -22.63
N SER A 340 4.30 -3.32 -23.45
CA SER A 340 4.35 -2.29 -24.49
C SER A 340 4.19 -0.84 -23.98
N GLY A 341 3.88 -0.64 -22.69
CA GLY A 341 3.71 0.69 -22.06
C GLY A 341 2.27 1.09 -21.71
N LYS A 342 1.26 0.25 -22.00
CA LYS A 342 -0.17 0.57 -21.82
C LYS A 342 -0.58 0.97 -20.40
N THR A 343 -0.26 0.15 -19.40
CA THR A 343 -0.53 0.46 -17.99
C THR A 343 0.18 1.72 -17.54
N VAL A 344 1.40 1.95 -18.02
CA VAL A 344 2.18 3.17 -17.71
C VAL A 344 1.52 4.41 -18.32
N THR A 345 0.95 4.30 -19.51
CA THR A 345 0.10 5.37 -20.10
C THR A 345 -1.09 5.70 -19.20
N GLY A 346 -1.85 4.68 -18.75
CA GLY A 346 -2.98 4.87 -17.85
C GLY A 346 -2.59 5.50 -16.52
N LEU A 347 -1.51 5.02 -15.90
CA LEU A 347 -0.96 5.61 -14.68
C LEU A 347 -0.41 7.03 -14.91
N GLY A 348 0.08 7.33 -16.11
CA GLY A 348 0.53 8.65 -16.54
C GLY A 348 -0.60 9.66 -16.56
N LEU A 349 -1.74 9.30 -17.17
CA LEU A 349 -2.97 10.09 -17.13
C LEU A 349 -3.43 10.38 -15.71
N MET A 350 -3.31 9.37 -14.84
CA MET A 350 -3.64 9.54 -13.42
C MET A 350 -2.54 10.23 -12.63
N GLY A 351 -1.40 10.64 -13.20
CA GLY A 351 -0.26 11.23 -12.47
C GLY A 351 0.29 10.33 -11.36
N SER A 352 0.26 9.00 -11.56
CA SER A 352 0.58 7.97 -10.57
C SER A 352 1.48 6.86 -11.14
N ILE A 353 2.42 7.21 -12.03
CA ILE A 353 3.39 6.29 -12.69
C ILE A 353 4.23 5.47 -11.68
N GLY A 354 4.28 5.89 -10.41
CA GLY A 354 4.98 5.19 -9.33
C GLY A 354 6.43 5.66 -9.20
N ALA A 355 7.14 5.11 -8.20
CA ALA A 355 8.51 5.49 -7.94
C ALA A 355 9.44 5.07 -9.10
N GLY A 356 10.22 6.03 -9.61
CA GLY A 356 11.19 5.80 -10.69
C GLY A 356 10.69 6.12 -12.09
N GLY A 357 9.40 6.45 -12.29
CA GLY A 357 8.88 6.91 -13.57
C GLY A 357 8.49 8.39 -13.56
N TRP A 358 8.78 9.11 -14.64
CA TRP A 358 8.40 10.51 -14.80
C TRP A 358 8.06 10.83 -16.26
N ILE A 359 7.22 11.86 -16.41
CA ILE A 359 6.88 12.40 -17.72
C ILE A 359 7.95 13.44 -18.07
N THR A 360 8.70 13.20 -19.14
CA THR A 360 9.73 14.15 -19.62
C THR A 360 9.12 15.22 -20.51
N ARG A 361 8.16 14.83 -21.35
CA ARG A 361 7.50 15.71 -22.32
C ARG A 361 6.05 15.31 -22.53
N GLY A 362 5.31 16.25 -23.09
CA GLY A 362 3.95 16.06 -23.55
C GLY A 362 2.95 17.00 -22.89
N ARG A 363 1.70 16.87 -23.32
CA ARG A 363 0.55 17.60 -22.80
C ARG A 363 -0.62 16.63 -22.66
N MET A 364 -1.39 16.78 -21.58
CA MET A 364 -2.58 15.96 -21.31
C MET A 364 -3.74 16.89 -20.95
N MET A 365 -4.66 17.10 -21.89
CA MET A 365 -5.83 17.96 -21.71
C MET A 365 -7.04 17.08 -21.41
N LEU A 366 -7.59 17.17 -20.19
CA LEU A 366 -8.86 16.55 -19.81
C LEU A 366 -9.94 17.63 -19.79
N ASP A 367 -10.91 17.55 -20.68
CA ASP A 367 -12.01 18.52 -20.77
C ASP A 367 -11.52 19.99 -20.80
N GLY A 368 -10.48 20.25 -21.60
CA GLY A 368 -9.83 21.57 -21.70
C GLY A 368 -8.86 21.92 -20.57
N THR A 369 -8.68 21.08 -19.55
CA THR A 369 -7.77 21.31 -18.42
C THR A 369 -6.46 20.53 -18.59
N ASP A 370 -5.32 21.21 -18.55
CA ASP A 370 -3.99 20.57 -18.64
C ASP A 370 -3.62 19.87 -17.33
N LEU A 371 -3.73 18.54 -17.28
CA LEU A 371 -3.47 17.71 -16.11
C LEU A 371 -2.02 17.82 -15.62
N LEU A 372 -1.06 18.08 -16.52
CA LEU A 372 0.36 18.19 -16.16
C LEU A 372 0.70 19.50 -15.46
N ARG A 373 -0.17 20.50 -15.55
CA ARG A 373 0.00 21.82 -14.94
C ARG A 373 -0.77 21.99 -13.64
N LEU A 374 -1.58 21.00 -13.26
CA LEU A 374 -2.34 21.04 -12.02
C LEU A 374 -1.40 20.95 -10.81
N THR A 375 -1.69 21.77 -9.80
CA THR A 375 -1.11 21.58 -8.47
C THR A 375 -1.59 20.25 -7.86
N PRO A 376 -0.87 19.68 -6.88
CA PRO A 376 -1.29 18.44 -6.23
C PRO A 376 -2.74 18.47 -5.70
N ALA A 377 -3.18 19.59 -5.13
CA ALA A 377 -4.55 19.74 -4.60
C ALA A 377 -5.61 19.81 -5.72
N GLN A 378 -5.30 20.46 -6.85
CA GLN A 378 -6.21 20.47 -8.01
C GLN A 378 -6.30 19.09 -8.66
N LEU A 379 -5.18 18.38 -8.74
CA LEU A 379 -5.14 17.02 -9.26
C LEU A 379 -5.88 16.04 -8.35
N GLU A 380 -5.75 16.18 -7.02
CA GLU A 380 -6.56 15.45 -6.04
C GLU A 380 -8.06 15.67 -6.29
N LYS A 381 -8.52 16.90 -6.55
CA LYS A 381 -9.93 17.21 -6.84
C LYS A 381 -10.43 16.62 -8.17
N ALA A 382 -9.59 16.60 -9.21
CA ALA A 382 -9.95 16.02 -10.51
C ALA A 382 -10.04 14.49 -10.46
N ARG A 383 -9.16 13.85 -9.69
CA ARG A 383 -9.08 12.40 -9.51
C ARG A 383 -10.27 11.85 -8.73
N GLY A 384 -10.90 10.79 -9.23
CA GLY A 384 -12.12 10.21 -8.70
C GLY A 384 -13.41 10.95 -9.13
N ASN A 385 -13.35 12.26 -9.35
CA ASN A 385 -14.51 13.07 -9.74
C ASN A 385 -14.64 13.28 -11.25
N ASP A 386 -13.57 13.73 -11.93
CA ASP A 386 -13.54 13.93 -13.39
C ASP A 386 -12.93 12.73 -14.12
N VAL A 387 -11.95 12.06 -13.49
CA VAL A 387 -11.29 10.87 -14.04
C VAL A 387 -11.09 9.79 -12.98
N ALA A 388 -11.42 8.54 -13.30
CA ALA A 388 -11.17 7.38 -12.44
C ALA A 388 -10.39 6.28 -13.17
N MET A 389 -9.90 5.30 -12.41
CA MET A 389 -9.20 4.15 -12.96
C MET A 389 -9.60 2.86 -12.27
N VAL A 390 -9.76 1.80 -13.07
CA VAL A 390 -9.85 0.41 -12.61
C VAL A 390 -8.50 -0.25 -12.90
N PHE A 391 -7.86 -0.80 -11.87
CA PHE A 391 -6.54 -1.42 -11.96
C PHE A 391 -6.64 -2.88 -12.46
N GLN A 392 -5.56 -3.37 -13.08
CA GLN A 392 -5.44 -4.73 -13.60
C GLN A 392 -5.71 -5.83 -12.57
N ASP A 393 -5.19 -5.69 -11.35
CA ASP A 393 -5.38 -6.68 -10.29
C ASP A 393 -6.30 -6.14 -9.17
N PRO A 394 -7.53 -6.68 -9.03
CA PRO A 394 -8.45 -6.27 -7.99
C PRO A 394 -8.06 -6.80 -6.61
N THR A 395 -7.17 -7.80 -6.54
CA THR A 395 -6.73 -8.40 -5.28
C THR A 395 -5.86 -7.43 -4.48
N THR A 396 -4.94 -6.75 -5.17
CA THR A 396 -3.96 -5.83 -4.59
C THR A 396 -4.45 -4.37 -4.57
N SER A 397 -5.41 -4.00 -5.42
CA SER A 397 -5.94 -2.62 -5.49
C SER A 397 -7.04 -2.31 -4.46
N LEU A 398 -7.70 -3.32 -3.89
CA LEU A 398 -8.66 -3.13 -2.81
C LEU A 398 -7.96 -3.19 -1.44
N ASN A 399 -8.19 -2.19 -0.58
CA ASN A 399 -7.58 -2.16 0.75
C ASN A 399 -8.14 -3.30 1.63
N PRO A 400 -7.31 -4.26 2.10
CA PRO A 400 -7.78 -5.41 2.84
C PRO A 400 -8.32 -5.07 4.24
N SER A 401 -7.94 -3.93 4.80
CA SER A 401 -8.44 -3.44 6.10
C SER A 401 -9.75 -2.66 5.99
N MET A 402 -10.30 -2.50 4.79
CA MET A 402 -11.57 -1.81 4.55
C MET A 402 -12.65 -2.79 4.11
N THR A 403 -13.87 -2.58 4.60
CA THR A 403 -15.06 -3.28 4.10
C THR A 403 -15.42 -2.83 2.69
N VAL A 404 -16.22 -3.63 1.97
CA VAL A 404 -16.73 -3.28 0.64
C VAL A 404 -17.51 -1.96 0.67
N GLU A 405 -18.34 -1.74 1.70
CA GLU A 405 -19.02 -0.44 1.92
C GLU A 405 -18.00 0.70 2.01
N GLN A 406 -16.96 0.53 2.82
CA GLN A 406 -15.95 1.57 2.98
C GLN A 406 -15.22 1.87 1.69
N ILE A 407 -14.88 0.85 0.88
CA ILE A 407 -14.18 1.01 -0.40
C ILE A 407 -15.06 1.75 -1.41
N ILE A 408 -16.30 1.31 -1.62
CA ILE A 408 -17.21 1.93 -2.61
C ILE A 408 -17.59 3.35 -2.20
N THR A 409 -17.75 3.60 -0.89
CA THR A 409 -18.09 4.94 -0.38
C THR A 409 -16.88 5.87 -0.24
N GLU A 410 -15.65 5.38 -0.44
CA GLU A 410 -14.45 6.19 -0.22
C GLU A 410 -14.37 7.40 -1.15
N PRO A 411 -14.57 7.28 -2.48
CA PRO A 411 -14.61 8.44 -3.37
C PRO A 411 -15.66 9.47 -2.94
N MET A 412 -16.85 8.99 -2.52
CA MET A 412 -17.93 9.86 -2.05
C MET A 412 -17.54 10.61 -0.77
N LYS A 413 -16.79 10.00 0.15
CA LYS A 413 -16.30 10.68 1.36
C LYS A 413 -15.20 11.68 1.08
N VAL A 414 -14.46 11.52 -0.02
CA VAL A 414 -13.39 12.42 -0.41
C VAL A 414 -13.96 13.66 -1.10
N HIS A 415 -14.93 13.47 -2.01
CA HIS A 415 -15.35 14.54 -2.93
C HIS A 415 -16.76 15.11 -2.69
N SER A 416 -17.59 14.45 -1.87
CA SER A 416 -18.98 14.87 -1.67
C SER A 416 -19.30 15.14 -0.19
N GLN A 417 -20.36 15.92 0.03
CA GLN A 417 -20.94 16.18 1.35
C GLN A 417 -22.06 15.19 1.71
N MET A 418 -22.20 14.09 0.97
CA MET A 418 -23.28 13.11 1.17
C MET A 418 -23.33 12.61 2.61
N ALA A 419 -24.54 12.39 3.14
CA ALA A 419 -24.69 11.84 4.47
C ALA A 419 -24.21 10.37 4.51
N ARG A 420 -23.93 9.83 5.71
CA ARG A 420 -23.51 8.42 5.85
C ARG A 420 -24.55 7.45 5.28
N GLN A 421 -25.83 7.70 5.53
CA GLN A 421 -26.93 6.86 5.06
C GLN A 421 -27.07 6.90 3.54
N GLU A 422 -27.00 8.09 2.95
CA GLU A 422 -27.05 8.31 1.50
C GLU A 422 -25.90 7.58 0.78
N ARG A 423 -24.67 7.71 1.29
CA ARG A 423 -23.52 6.97 0.76
C ARG A 423 -23.73 5.45 0.80
N ARG A 424 -24.31 4.94 1.89
CA ARG A 424 -24.58 3.50 2.03
C ARG A 424 -25.64 3.03 1.04
N GLN A 425 -26.69 3.82 0.81
CA GLN A 425 -27.71 3.53 -0.21
C GLN A 425 -27.10 3.49 -1.60
N LYS A 426 -26.30 4.51 -1.97
CA LYS A 426 -25.59 4.55 -3.26
C LYS A 426 -24.62 3.38 -3.41
N ALA A 427 -23.92 2.97 -2.35
CA ALA A 427 -23.07 1.79 -2.38
C ALA A 427 -23.86 0.48 -2.60
N ALA A 428 -25.05 0.34 -2.02
CA ALA A 428 -25.93 -0.79 -2.26
C ALA A 428 -26.42 -0.83 -3.72
N GLU A 429 -26.77 0.33 -4.29
CA GLU A 429 -27.14 0.45 -5.71
C GLU A 429 -25.99 0.06 -6.63
N LEU A 430 -24.77 0.53 -6.35
CA LEU A 430 -23.58 0.18 -7.13
C LEU A 430 -23.23 -1.30 -7.05
N LEU A 431 -23.44 -1.96 -5.90
CA LEU A 431 -23.29 -3.41 -5.80
C LEU A 431 -24.33 -4.16 -6.63
N ARG A 432 -25.61 -3.76 -6.55
CA ARG A 432 -26.67 -4.36 -7.39
C ARG A 432 -26.34 -4.20 -8.86
N LEU A 433 -25.82 -3.04 -9.24
CA LEU A 433 -25.43 -2.73 -10.61
C LEU A 433 -24.35 -3.68 -11.16
N VAL A 434 -23.40 -4.09 -10.32
CA VAL A 434 -22.37 -5.08 -10.69
C VAL A 434 -22.78 -6.51 -10.33
N ASN A 435 -24.09 -6.77 -10.20
CA ASN A 435 -24.67 -8.08 -9.91
C ASN A 435 -24.11 -8.72 -8.61
N LEU A 436 -24.00 -7.92 -7.55
CA LEU A 436 -23.66 -8.34 -6.20
C LEU A 436 -24.75 -7.93 -5.20
N PRO A 437 -25.15 -8.80 -4.26
CA PRO A 437 -26.16 -8.46 -3.26
C PRO A 437 -25.63 -7.43 -2.27
N GLU A 438 -26.51 -6.56 -1.76
CA GLU A 438 -26.18 -5.55 -0.75
C GLU A 438 -25.70 -6.14 0.58
N THR A 439 -26.03 -7.40 0.87
CA THR A 439 -25.56 -8.15 2.05
C THR A 439 -24.04 -8.32 2.09
N HIS A 440 -23.36 -8.02 0.99
CA HIS A 440 -21.90 -8.03 0.88
C HIS A 440 -21.21 -6.75 1.39
N LEU A 441 -21.94 -5.65 1.61
CA LEU A 441 -21.39 -4.38 2.10
C LEU A 441 -20.47 -4.49 3.34
N PRO A 442 -20.82 -5.24 4.41
CA PRO A 442 -19.99 -5.29 5.61
C PRO A 442 -18.79 -6.25 5.50
N ARG A 443 -18.67 -7.00 4.40
CA ARG A 443 -17.60 -7.99 4.20
C ARG A 443 -16.30 -7.32 3.76
N TYR A 444 -15.20 -8.04 3.91
CA TYR A 444 -13.86 -7.61 3.51
C TYR A 444 -13.46 -8.21 2.15
N PRO A 445 -12.57 -7.56 1.38
CA PRO A 445 -12.13 -8.04 0.08
C PRO A 445 -11.65 -9.50 0.07
N ASN A 446 -10.98 -9.95 1.13
CA ASN A 446 -10.46 -11.31 1.25
C ASN A 446 -11.56 -12.40 1.27
N GLU A 447 -12.82 -12.04 1.49
CA GLU A 447 -13.98 -12.94 1.50
C GLU A 447 -14.62 -13.13 0.11
N PHE A 448 -14.03 -12.55 -0.94
CA PHE A 448 -14.55 -12.57 -2.31
C PHE A 448 -13.60 -13.24 -3.30
N SER A 449 -14.17 -13.85 -4.36
CA SER A 449 -13.41 -14.35 -5.51
C SER A 449 -12.78 -13.21 -6.32
N GLY A 450 -11.75 -13.50 -7.13
CA GLY A 450 -11.09 -12.49 -7.96
C GLY A 450 -12.07 -11.70 -8.83
N GLY A 451 -13.02 -12.40 -9.48
CA GLY A 451 -14.05 -11.74 -10.28
C GLY A 451 -15.07 -10.92 -9.49
N GLN A 452 -15.39 -11.30 -8.25
CA GLN A 452 -16.21 -10.46 -7.37
C GLN A 452 -15.46 -9.19 -6.94
N ARG A 453 -14.15 -9.29 -6.65
CA ARG A 453 -13.31 -8.14 -6.34
C ARG A 453 -13.20 -7.18 -7.53
N GLN A 454 -13.08 -7.70 -8.75
CA GLN A 454 -13.07 -6.89 -9.97
C GLN A 454 -14.34 -6.04 -10.08
N ARG A 455 -15.49 -6.67 -9.84
CA ARG A 455 -16.80 -6.01 -9.84
C ARG A 455 -16.91 -4.95 -8.76
N ILE A 456 -16.38 -5.19 -7.57
CA ILE A 456 -16.28 -4.19 -6.49
C ILE A 456 -15.39 -3.01 -6.91
N ALA A 457 -14.26 -3.26 -7.58
CA ALA A 457 -13.37 -2.21 -8.09
C ALA A 457 -14.06 -1.33 -9.15
N ILE A 458 -14.82 -1.94 -10.07
CA ILE A 458 -15.63 -1.22 -11.07
C ILE A 458 -16.73 -0.39 -10.38
N ALA A 459 -17.44 -0.95 -9.41
CA ALA A 459 -18.44 -0.23 -8.63
C ALA A 459 -17.85 0.99 -7.92
N ALA A 460 -16.65 0.87 -7.36
CA ALA A 460 -15.94 1.98 -6.73
C ALA A 460 -15.53 3.08 -7.74
N ALA A 461 -15.07 2.70 -8.94
CA ALA A 461 -14.74 3.66 -10.00
C ALA A 461 -15.97 4.41 -10.54
N LEU A 462 -17.14 3.76 -10.55
CA LEU A 462 -18.41 4.36 -10.99
C LEU A 462 -19.09 5.23 -9.91
N ALA A 463 -18.55 5.27 -8.68
CA ALA A 463 -19.22 5.88 -7.52
C ALA A 463 -19.60 7.37 -7.70
N LEU A 464 -18.77 8.11 -8.42
CA LEU A 464 -18.94 9.54 -8.71
C LEU A 464 -19.28 9.84 -10.17
N GLN A 465 -19.47 8.81 -11.01
CA GLN A 465 -19.81 8.97 -12.44
C GLN A 465 -18.85 9.92 -13.18
N PRO A 466 -17.53 9.61 -13.20
CA PRO A 466 -16.52 10.48 -13.80
C PRO A 466 -16.67 10.58 -15.32
N LYS A 467 -16.16 11.67 -15.90
CA LYS A 467 -16.20 11.91 -17.36
C LYS A 467 -15.36 10.91 -18.14
N LEU A 468 -14.24 10.47 -17.57
CA LEU A 468 -13.31 9.50 -18.16
C LEU A 468 -13.01 8.38 -17.17
N ILE A 469 -13.04 7.12 -17.64
CA ILE A 469 -12.51 5.98 -16.87
C ILE A 469 -11.39 5.29 -17.66
N VAL A 470 -10.25 5.13 -17.02
CA VAL A 470 -9.16 4.26 -17.48
C VAL A 470 -9.43 2.85 -16.99
N LEU A 471 -9.65 1.92 -17.91
CA LEU A 471 -9.96 0.53 -17.61
C LEU A 471 -8.74 -0.33 -17.96
N ASP A 472 -7.94 -0.70 -16.96
CA ASP A 472 -6.78 -1.57 -17.17
C ASP A 472 -7.16 -3.04 -16.98
N GLU A 473 -7.27 -3.77 -18.07
CA GLU A 473 -7.69 -5.18 -18.15
C GLU A 473 -8.94 -5.49 -17.31
N PRO A 474 -10.06 -4.76 -17.49
CA PRO A 474 -11.18 -4.75 -16.54
C PRO A 474 -11.92 -6.09 -16.41
N VAL A 475 -11.68 -7.04 -17.31
CA VAL A 475 -12.43 -8.30 -17.44
C VAL A 475 -11.54 -9.55 -17.45
N SER A 476 -10.22 -9.41 -17.29
CA SER A 476 -9.27 -10.54 -17.38
C SER A 476 -9.48 -11.62 -16.31
N ALA A 477 -9.94 -11.21 -15.12
CA ALA A 477 -10.22 -12.09 -13.99
C ALA A 477 -11.65 -12.67 -13.94
N LEU A 478 -12.45 -12.47 -14.99
CA LEU A 478 -13.87 -12.85 -15.05
C LEU A 478 -14.09 -14.06 -15.96
N ASP A 479 -15.09 -14.88 -15.64
CA ASP A 479 -15.60 -15.91 -16.55
C ASP A 479 -16.36 -15.25 -17.72
N VAL A 480 -16.43 -15.94 -18.86
CA VAL A 480 -17.01 -15.41 -20.12
C VAL A 480 -18.44 -14.85 -19.94
N SER A 481 -19.26 -15.47 -19.09
CA SER A 481 -20.63 -14.98 -18.87
C SER A 481 -20.65 -13.66 -18.09
N THR A 482 -19.83 -13.56 -17.04
CA THR A 482 -19.69 -12.32 -16.26
C THR A 482 -18.96 -11.23 -17.02
N GLN A 483 -18.01 -11.58 -17.92
CA GLN A 483 -17.36 -10.63 -18.82
C GLN A 483 -18.41 -9.86 -19.64
N ASN A 484 -19.31 -10.58 -20.31
CA ASN A 484 -20.37 -9.96 -21.12
C ASN A 484 -21.30 -9.06 -20.28
N GLN A 485 -21.64 -9.46 -19.06
CA GLN A 485 -22.45 -8.62 -18.15
C GLN A 485 -21.75 -7.29 -17.83
N ILE A 486 -20.44 -7.34 -17.55
CA ILE A 486 -19.67 -6.13 -17.25
C ILE A 486 -19.46 -5.26 -18.48
N ILE A 487 -19.28 -5.86 -19.66
CA ILE A 487 -19.18 -5.14 -20.92
C ILE A 487 -20.49 -4.39 -21.21
N ASN A 488 -21.63 -5.07 -21.11
CA ASN A 488 -22.95 -4.44 -21.29
C ASN A 488 -23.17 -3.32 -20.27
N LEU A 489 -22.77 -3.54 -19.02
CA LEU A 489 -22.81 -2.50 -18.00
C LEU A 489 -21.98 -1.27 -18.40
N LEU A 490 -20.75 -1.46 -18.88
CA LEU A 490 -19.92 -0.34 -19.32
C LEU A 490 -20.57 0.40 -20.49
N TYR A 491 -21.13 -0.31 -21.47
CA TYR A 491 -21.88 0.28 -22.58
C TYR A 491 -23.08 1.11 -22.13
N GLU A 492 -23.96 0.52 -21.31
CA GLU A 492 -25.12 1.21 -20.77
C GLU A 492 -24.72 2.49 -20.02
N ARG A 493 -23.60 2.43 -19.29
CA ARG A 493 -23.12 3.57 -18.49
C ARG A 493 -22.46 4.64 -19.36
N ARG A 494 -21.71 4.26 -20.39
CA ARG A 494 -21.19 5.17 -21.42
C ARG A 494 -22.32 5.95 -22.07
N ASP A 495 -23.33 5.24 -22.57
CA ASP A 495 -24.41 5.81 -23.36
C ASP A 495 -25.38 6.65 -22.50
N ALA A 496 -25.70 6.18 -21.28
CA ALA A 496 -26.62 6.89 -20.40
C ALA A 496 -26.00 8.13 -19.73
N LEU A 497 -24.69 8.15 -19.48
CA LEU A 497 -24.01 9.21 -18.73
C LEU A 497 -23.02 10.03 -19.55
N GLY A 498 -22.83 9.71 -20.84
CA GLY A 498 -21.86 10.37 -21.71
C GLY A 498 -20.40 10.19 -21.26
N MET A 499 -20.11 9.11 -20.53
CA MET A 499 -18.75 8.81 -20.07
C MET A 499 -17.88 8.35 -21.22
N SER A 500 -16.58 8.57 -21.12
CA SER A 500 -15.59 8.14 -22.11
C SER A 500 -14.66 7.12 -21.48
N TYR A 501 -14.11 6.20 -22.27
CA TYR A 501 -13.26 5.12 -21.77
C TYR A 501 -11.93 5.05 -22.49
N LEU A 502 -10.85 4.87 -21.72
CA LEU A 502 -9.60 4.32 -22.22
C LEU A 502 -9.53 2.86 -21.79
N LEU A 503 -9.81 1.94 -22.72
CA LEU A 503 -9.79 0.51 -22.47
C LEU A 503 -8.41 -0.06 -22.80
N ILE A 504 -7.64 -0.45 -21.78
CA ILE A 504 -6.39 -1.16 -21.94
C ILE A 504 -6.68 -2.65 -21.85
N ALA A 505 -6.35 -3.40 -22.89
CA ALA A 505 -6.48 -4.85 -22.89
C ALA A 505 -5.45 -5.52 -23.82
N TYR A 506 -5.28 -6.84 -23.64
CA TYR A 506 -4.41 -7.68 -24.46
C TYR A 506 -5.17 -8.62 -25.41
N ASP A 507 -6.51 -8.60 -25.38
CA ASP A 507 -7.35 -9.36 -26.31
C ASP A 507 -8.00 -8.41 -27.31
N LEU A 508 -7.58 -8.51 -28.58
CA LEU A 508 -8.05 -7.62 -29.63
C LEU A 508 -9.51 -7.86 -30.00
N ALA A 509 -10.03 -9.09 -29.83
CA ALA A 509 -11.44 -9.38 -30.09
C ALA A 509 -12.34 -8.69 -29.06
N LEU A 510 -11.93 -8.74 -27.79
CA LEU A 510 -12.57 -7.97 -26.73
C LEU A 510 -12.51 -6.46 -26.98
N VAL A 511 -11.32 -5.95 -27.34
CA VAL A 511 -11.13 -4.53 -27.63
C VAL A 511 -12.01 -4.08 -28.81
N HIS A 512 -12.06 -4.87 -29.88
CA HIS A 512 -12.92 -4.62 -31.03
C HIS A 512 -14.40 -4.58 -30.66
N HIS A 513 -14.84 -5.49 -29.79
CA HIS A 513 -16.23 -5.55 -29.39
C HIS A 513 -16.68 -4.38 -28.50
N ILE A 514 -15.76 -3.67 -27.83
CA ILE A 514 -16.08 -2.64 -26.82
C ILE A 514 -15.74 -1.22 -27.29
N SER A 515 -14.76 -1.09 -28.19
CA SER A 515 -14.16 0.19 -28.54
C SER A 515 -14.72 0.74 -29.84
N ASP A 516 -14.92 2.06 -29.89
CA ASP A 516 -15.26 2.75 -31.14
C ASP A 516 -14.00 2.90 -32.02
N ARG A 517 -12.84 3.12 -31.37
CA ARG A 517 -11.53 3.23 -32.02
C ARG A 517 -10.48 2.40 -31.30
N ILE A 518 -9.47 1.96 -32.04
CA ILE A 518 -8.34 1.17 -31.53
C ILE A 518 -7.03 1.89 -31.84
N ALA A 519 -6.17 1.99 -30.83
CA ALA A 519 -4.76 2.35 -30.96
C ALA A 519 -3.89 1.15 -30.57
N VAL A 520 -3.04 0.72 -31.50
CA VAL A 520 -2.12 -0.40 -31.33
C VAL A 520 -0.75 0.14 -30.93
N MET A 521 -0.23 -0.35 -29.80
CA MET A 521 0.98 0.12 -29.15
C MET A 521 2.08 -0.95 -29.19
N TYR A 522 3.26 -0.56 -29.69
CA TYR A 522 4.48 -1.37 -29.68
C TYR A 522 5.63 -0.58 -29.01
N LEU A 523 6.16 -1.11 -27.91
CA LEU A 523 7.30 -0.54 -27.17
C LEU A 523 7.24 0.99 -26.98
N GLY A 524 6.12 1.52 -26.50
CA GLY A 524 5.98 2.95 -26.26
C GLY A 524 5.43 3.78 -27.43
N HIS A 525 5.28 3.19 -28.61
CA HIS A 525 4.84 3.88 -29.83
C HIS A 525 3.44 3.42 -30.27
N ILE A 526 2.59 4.35 -30.68
CA ILE A 526 1.35 4.00 -31.41
C ILE A 526 1.72 3.72 -32.86
N VAL A 527 1.63 2.46 -33.25
CA VAL A 527 2.02 2.02 -34.60
C VAL A 527 0.85 2.01 -35.58
N GLU A 528 -0.38 1.93 -35.07
CA GLU A 528 -1.60 1.97 -35.87
C GLU A 528 -2.77 2.48 -35.03
N GLU A 529 -3.61 3.35 -35.59
CA GLU A 529 -4.78 3.90 -34.92
C GLU A 529 -5.94 4.05 -35.92
N GLY A 530 -7.18 3.73 -35.55
CA GLY A 530 -8.33 3.93 -36.42
C GLY A 530 -9.65 3.39 -35.88
N PRO A 531 -10.72 3.40 -36.70
CA PRO A 531 -11.99 2.74 -36.36
C PRO A 531 -11.76 1.27 -36.02
N ALA A 532 -12.44 0.78 -34.98
CA ALA A 532 -12.19 -0.56 -34.45
C ALA A 532 -12.36 -1.67 -35.51
N ASP A 533 -13.44 -1.61 -36.29
CA ASP A 533 -13.71 -2.56 -37.38
C ASP A 533 -12.58 -2.59 -38.42
N ARG A 534 -12.02 -1.42 -38.76
CA ARG A 534 -10.95 -1.32 -39.76
C ARG A 534 -9.67 -1.95 -39.23
N VAL A 535 -9.25 -1.60 -38.02
CA VAL A 535 -8.03 -2.12 -37.40
C VAL A 535 -8.14 -3.64 -37.20
N TYR A 536 -9.33 -4.16 -36.84
CA TYR A 536 -9.55 -5.58 -36.63
C TYR A 536 -9.58 -6.40 -37.94
N HIS A 537 -10.31 -5.94 -38.96
CA HIS A 537 -10.50 -6.72 -40.19
C HIS A 537 -9.47 -6.44 -41.28
N ARG A 538 -8.89 -5.23 -41.32
CA ARG A 538 -7.94 -4.78 -42.35
C ARG A 538 -6.75 -4.06 -41.70
N PRO A 539 -5.94 -4.77 -40.90
CA PRO A 539 -4.77 -4.19 -40.24
C PRO A 539 -3.75 -3.69 -41.29
N ALA A 540 -3.29 -2.46 -41.14
CA ALA A 540 -2.32 -1.84 -42.04
C ALA A 540 -0.88 -2.06 -41.60
N HIS A 541 -0.62 -2.18 -40.29
CA HIS A 541 0.74 -2.36 -39.78
C HIS A 541 1.05 -3.87 -39.63
N PRO A 542 2.24 -4.35 -40.09
CA PRO A 542 2.64 -5.76 -39.99
C PRO A 542 2.57 -6.33 -38.57
N TYR A 543 2.90 -5.52 -37.55
CA TYR A 543 2.72 -5.88 -36.14
C TYR A 543 1.26 -6.20 -35.79
N THR A 544 0.31 -5.34 -36.15
CA THR A 544 -1.12 -5.56 -35.87
C THR A 544 -1.61 -6.84 -36.55
N LYS A 545 -1.18 -7.06 -37.80
CA LYS A 545 -1.45 -8.30 -38.53
C LYS A 545 -0.88 -9.52 -37.80
N ALA A 546 0.36 -9.45 -37.33
CA ALA A 546 1.00 -10.53 -36.58
C ALA A 546 0.26 -10.84 -35.25
N LEU A 547 -0.27 -9.83 -34.56
CA LEU A 547 -1.07 -10.02 -33.34
C LEU A 547 -2.41 -10.70 -33.62
N LEU A 548 -3.12 -10.28 -34.67
CA LEU A 548 -4.36 -10.92 -35.10
C LEU A 548 -4.11 -12.35 -35.58
N ASP A 549 -3.01 -12.57 -36.29
CA ASP A 549 -2.61 -13.90 -36.68
C ASP A 549 -2.36 -14.77 -35.46
N ALA A 550 -1.82 -14.23 -34.36
CA ALA A 550 -1.58 -14.99 -33.14
C ALA A 550 -2.85 -15.57 -32.49
N VAL A 551 -4.03 -14.96 -32.72
CA VAL A 551 -5.31 -15.36 -32.14
C VAL A 551 -5.72 -16.78 -32.61
N PRO A 552 -6.11 -17.69 -31.69
CA PRO A 552 -6.57 -19.03 -32.05
C PRO A 552 -7.80 -19.01 -32.95
N LEU A 553 -7.79 -19.85 -33.99
CA LEU A 553 -8.96 -20.10 -34.82
C LEU A 553 -9.91 -21.10 -34.14
N LEU A 554 -11.22 -20.90 -34.32
CA LEU A 554 -12.26 -21.82 -33.82
C LEU A 554 -12.21 -23.19 -34.51
N ASP A 555 -11.77 -23.25 -35.78
CA ASP A 555 -11.59 -24.51 -36.52
C ASP A 555 -10.34 -25.27 -36.01
N PRO A 556 -10.51 -26.44 -35.37
CA PRO A 556 -9.39 -27.18 -34.79
C PRO A 556 -8.38 -27.71 -35.80
N ALA A 557 -8.79 -27.95 -37.06
CA ALA A 557 -7.91 -28.44 -38.11
C ALA A 557 -7.03 -27.31 -38.64
N ARG A 558 -7.63 -26.15 -38.95
CA ARG A 558 -6.88 -24.95 -39.35
C ARG A 558 -5.95 -24.46 -38.23
N GLN A 559 -6.38 -24.51 -36.98
CA GLN A 559 -5.54 -24.15 -35.83
C GLN A 559 -4.38 -25.15 -35.61
N ARG A 560 -4.54 -26.42 -35.98
CA ARG A 560 -3.44 -27.40 -35.97
C ARG A 560 -2.42 -27.09 -37.06
N ALA A 561 -2.85 -26.83 -38.29
CA ALA A 561 -1.98 -26.44 -39.40
C ALA A 561 -1.16 -25.17 -39.10
N ARG A 562 -1.83 -24.12 -38.59
CA ARG A 562 -1.16 -22.88 -38.14
C ARG A 562 -0.10 -23.12 -37.07
N ARG A 563 -0.38 -24.01 -36.11
CA ARG A 563 0.56 -24.35 -35.04
C ARG A 563 1.76 -25.14 -35.58
N SER A 564 1.55 -26.07 -36.52
CA SER A 564 2.66 -26.78 -37.15
C SER A 564 3.55 -25.84 -37.96
N GLU A 565 2.97 -24.91 -38.72
CA GLU A 565 3.73 -23.90 -39.47
C GLU A 565 4.58 -23.03 -38.55
N ARG A 566 4.01 -22.52 -37.44
CA ARG A 566 4.77 -21.73 -36.46
C ARG A 566 5.86 -22.52 -35.74
N ARG A 567 5.65 -23.81 -35.50
CA ARG A 567 6.63 -24.67 -34.84
C ARG A 567 7.76 -25.07 -35.79
N ALA A 568 7.49 -25.08 -37.10
CA ALA A 568 8.46 -25.31 -38.15
C ALA A 568 9.28 -24.04 -38.47
N ALA A 569 8.70 -22.84 -38.28
CA ALA A 569 9.44 -21.59 -38.31
C ALA A 569 10.41 -21.53 -37.13
N ALA A 570 11.68 -21.15 -37.37
CA ALA A 570 12.65 -20.95 -36.31
C ALA A 570 12.13 -19.87 -35.34
N ALA A 571 12.16 -20.17 -34.03
CA ALA A 571 11.89 -19.17 -33.01
C ALA A 571 13.13 -18.29 -32.88
N ASP A 572 13.24 -17.31 -33.78
CA ASP A 572 14.37 -16.42 -33.79
C ASP A 572 14.24 -15.46 -32.61
N ASP A 573 15.19 -15.51 -31.67
CA ASP A 573 15.23 -14.68 -30.45
C ASP A 573 15.71 -13.26 -30.81
N LEU A 574 15.00 -12.63 -31.74
CA LEU A 574 15.32 -11.33 -32.27
C LEU A 574 15.05 -10.27 -31.19
N PRO A 575 16.00 -9.34 -30.95
CA PRO A 575 15.81 -8.27 -29.99
C PRO A 575 14.52 -7.49 -30.27
N ARG A 576 13.67 -7.33 -29.24
CA ARG A 576 12.38 -6.63 -29.39
C ARG A 576 12.54 -5.17 -29.80
N ALA A 577 13.53 -4.49 -29.24
CA ALA A 577 13.77 -3.08 -29.47
C ALA A 577 14.73 -2.88 -30.65
N ALA A 578 14.40 -1.91 -31.52
CA ALA A 578 15.30 -1.41 -32.53
C ALA A 578 15.96 -0.12 -32.02
N ASP A 579 17.29 -0.02 -32.15
CA ASP A 579 18.05 1.14 -31.67
C ASP A 579 17.79 2.42 -32.49
N ALA A 580 17.35 2.27 -33.75
CA ALA A 580 17.04 3.38 -34.64
C ALA A 580 16.01 2.97 -35.71
N GLY A 581 15.30 3.97 -36.24
CA GLY A 581 14.34 3.79 -37.32
C GLY A 581 12.97 3.28 -36.87
N CYS A 582 12.39 2.33 -37.58
CA CYS A 582 11.12 1.71 -37.22
C CYS A 582 11.28 0.82 -35.98
N PRO A 583 10.48 1.02 -34.91
CA PRO A 583 10.63 0.26 -33.67
C PRO A 583 10.38 -1.24 -33.86
N TYR A 584 9.54 -1.64 -34.83
CA TYR A 584 9.19 -3.03 -35.11
C TYR A 584 10.14 -3.75 -36.10
N ARG A 585 11.17 -3.07 -36.64
CA ARG A 585 11.95 -3.58 -37.79
C ARG A 585 12.56 -4.97 -37.55
N ASN A 586 13.06 -5.25 -36.34
CA ASN A 586 13.74 -6.51 -36.04
C ASN A 586 12.80 -7.73 -36.12
N ARG A 587 11.48 -7.54 -35.99
CA ARG A 587 10.47 -8.62 -36.05
C ARG A 587 9.56 -8.51 -37.28
N CYS A 588 9.86 -7.56 -38.17
CA CYS A 588 9.04 -7.29 -39.35
C CYS A 588 9.56 -8.08 -40.55
N ALA A 589 8.75 -9.02 -41.06
CA ALA A 589 9.04 -9.76 -42.31
C ALA A 589 9.08 -8.87 -43.58
N PHE A 590 8.74 -7.59 -43.45
CA PHE A 590 8.72 -6.61 -44.53
C PHE A 590 9.65 -5.42 -44.22
N ALA A 591 10.67 -5.63 -43.40
CA ALA A 591 11.66 -4.60 -43.11
C ALA A 591 12.40 -4.20 -44.40
N MET A 592 12.59 -2.89 -44.59
CA MET A 592 13.29 -2.33 -45.75
C MET A 592 14.42 -1.43 -45.25
N GLU A 593 15.39 -1.09 -46.10
CA GLU A 593 16.51 -0.20 -45.72
C GLU A 593 16.06 1.13 -45.09
N ARG A 594 14.96 1.72 -45.58
CA ARG A 594 14.38 2.94 -44.99
C ARG A 594 13.91 2.75 -43.54
N CYS A 595 13.44 1.55 -43.18
CA CYS A 595 13.05 1.19 -41.81
C CYS A 595 14.24 1.17 -40.85
N HIS A 596 15.48 0.98 -41.34
CA HIS A 596 16.67 1.00 -40.49
C HIS A 596 17.10 2.42 -40.13
N ARG A 597 16.86 3.38 -41.03
CA ARG A 597 17.36 4.76 -40.89
C ARG A 597 16.32 5.74 -40.34
N HIS A 598 15.03 5.51 -40.62
CA HIS A 598 13.98 6.47 -40.31
C HIS A 598 12.77 5.81 -39.63
N ALA A 599 12.22 6.48 -38.63
CA ALA A 599 10.93 6.12 -38.07
C ALA A 599 9.82 6.53 -39.05
N PRO A 600 8.88 5.64 -39.38
CA PRO A 600 7.78 5.99 -40.28
C PRO A 600 6.84 7.02 -39.63
N PRO A 601 6.46 8.09 -40.35
CA PRO A 601 5.47 9.04 -39.84
C PRO A 601 4.09 8.37 -39.78
N ALA A 602 3.14 8.98 -39.06
CA ALA A 602 1.75 8.53 -39.05
C ALA A 602 1.11 8.80 -40.43
N LEU A 603 1.03 7.77 -41.28
CA LEU A 603 0.48 7.87 -42.63
C LEU A 603 -1.03 7.54 -42.63
N PRO A 604 -1.86 8.24 -43.43
CA PRO A 604 -3.28 7.93 -43.51
C PRO A 604 -3.51 6.56 -44.14
N VAL A 605 -4.45 5.80 -43.58
CA VAL A 605 -4.85 4.48 -44.07
C VAL A 605 -6.26 4.56 -44.67
N ASP A 606 -6.49 3.81 -45.75
CA ASP A 606 -7.81 3.71 -46.35
C ASP A 606 -8.82 3.07 -45.36
N GLY A 607 -10.03 3.63 -45.29
CA GLY A 607 -11.01 3.29 -44.24
C GLY A 607 -10.81 4.06 -42.93
N GLY A 608 -9.87 5.01 -42.89
CA GLY A 608 -9.73 6.00 -41.82
C GLY A 608 -8.71 5.62 -40.75
N GLY A 609 -8.12 6.64 -40.13
CA GLY A 609 -7.03 6.51 -39.15
C GLY A 609 -5.64 6.55 -39.78
N THR A 610 -4.64 6.11 -39.04
CA THR A 610 -3.23 6.19 -39.42
C THR A 610 -2.46 4.92 -39.09
N ALA A 611 -1.32 4.73 -39.76
CA ALA A 611 -0.34 3.72 -39.40
C ALA A 611 1.09 4.26 -39.62
N GLN A 612 1.97 3.98 -38.66
CA GLN A 612 3.39 4.29 -38.74
C GLN A 612 4.11 3.17 -39.49
N CYS A 613 3.89 3.06 -40.81
CA CYS A 613 4.52 2.03 -41.64
C CYS A 613 4.76 2.52 -43.08
N PHE A 614 5.99 2.38 -43.60
CA PHE A 614 6.30 2.76 -44.97
C PHE A 614 5.58 1.91 -46.05
N LEU A 615 5.08 0.72 -45.71
CA LEU A 615 4.26 -0.08 -46.64
C LEU A 615 2.97 0.64 -47.06
N VAL A 616 2.42 1.48 -46.20
CA VAL A 616 1.20 2.24 -46.50
C VAL A 616 1.46 3.25 -47.61
N ASP A 617 2.66 3.87 -47.61
CA ASP A 617 3.10 4.80 -48.66
C ASP A 617 3.26 4.09 -50.00
N ALA A 618 3.92 2.91 -50.00
CA ALA A 618 4.15 2.11 -51.20
C ALA A 618 2.84 1.63 -51.86
N HIS A 619 1.88 1.18 -51.06
CA HIS A 619 0.56 0.79 -51.56
C HIS A 619 -0.22 1.96 -52.17
N ARG A 620 -0.10 3.16 -51.58
CA ARG A 620 -0.72 4.38 -52.13
C ARG A 620 -0.04 4.87 -53.41
N ALA A 621 1.27 4.66 -53.53
CA ALA A 621 2.05 5.00 -54.71
C ALA A 621 1.92 3.98 -55.86
N GLY A 622 1.15 2.89 -55.68
CA GLY A 622 0.97 1.84 -56.71
C GLY A 622 2.20 0.97 -56.94
N VAL A 623 3.18 1.00 -56.01
CA VAL A 623 4.39 0.18 -56.08
C VAL A 623 4.09 -1.17 -55.42
N SER A 624 4.32 -2.27 -56.14
CA SER A 624 4.18 -3.63 -55.59
C SER A 624 5.06 -3.77 -54.34
N ALA A 625 4.46 -4.15 -53.21
CA ALA A 625 5.19 -4.38 -51.98
C ALA A 625 6.30 -5.43 -52.23
N PRO A 626 7.49 -5.29 -51.61
CA PRO A 626 8.51 -6.32 -51.69
C PRO A 626 7.92 -7.64 -51.19
N GLU A 627 8.15 -8.73 -51.92
CA GLU A 627 7.78 -10.08 -51.47
C GLU A 627 8.43 -10.35 -50.11
N ALA A 628 7.69 -10.97 -49.19
CA ALA A 628 8.20 -11.27 -47.85
C ALA A 628 9.44 -12.15 -47.97
N GLU A 629 10.63 -11.58 -47.78
CA GLU A 629 11.85 -12.37 -47.65
C GLU A 629 11.72 -13.20 -46.38
N VAL A 630 11.69 -14.52 -46.56
CA VAL A 630 11.86 -15.47 -45.47
C VAL A 630 13.28 -15.24 -44.95
N LEU A 631 13.40 -14.43 -43.90
CA LEU A 631 14.63 -14.35 -43.11
C LEU A 631 14.89 -15.77 -42.57
N VAL A 632 15.91 -16.42 -43.13
CA VAL A 632 16.39 -17.77 -42.77
C VAL A 632 17.18 -17.72 -41.48
#